data_AF-A0A953WBM0-F1
#
_entry.id   AF-A0A953WBM0-F1
#
_cell.length_a   1.000
_cell.length_b   1.000
_cell.length_c   1.000
_cell.angle_alpha   90.00
_cell.angle_beta   90.00
_cell.angle_gamma   90.00
#
_symmetry.space_group_name_H-M   'P 1'
#
loop_
_entity.id
_entity.type
_entity.pdbx_description
1 polymer ?
#
loop_
_entity_poly.entity_id
_entity_poly.type
_entity_poly.pdbx_seq_one_letter_code
_entity_poly.pdbx_strand_id
1 'polypeptide(L)'
;MVSPDVPNRCHQDAEDRARFLLLHPDDNILICTQSAQAGECVDLDGMLVALGEDIALGHKIARIDLRAGDKILRYGLPIGTMTRPARQGAHIHLHNLKSDYLPAHDRVASGGVGGGP
;
A
#
# COMPACT_ATOMS: atom_id res chain seq x y z
N MET A 1 -12.45 33.95 -20.03
CA MET A 1 -12.05 33.25 -18.79
C MET A 1 -12.50 31.81 -18.95
N VAL A 2 -11.67 30.98 -19.57
CA VAL A 2 -11.95 29.55 -19.76
C VAL A 2 -11.36 28.85 -18.54
N SER A 3 -12.20 28.18 -17.76
CA SER A 3 -11.79 27.28 -16.70
C SER A 3 -10.72 26.32 -17.23
N PRO A 4 -9.64 26.02 -16.49
CA PRO A 4 -8.72 25.00 -16.93
C PRO A 4 -9.47 23.67 -17.00
N ASP A 5 -9.65 23.24 -18.24
CA ASP A 5 -10.15 21.95 -18.68
C ASP A 5 -9.48 20.85 -17.85
N VAL A 6 -10.28 20.07 -17.12
CA VAL A 6 -9.81 18.84 -16.46
C VAL A 6 -9.46 17.89 -17.61
N PRO A 7 -8.16 17.68 -17.92
CA PRO A 7 -7.84 17.00 -19.15
C PRO A 7 -8.26 15.54 -19.01
N ASN A 8 -8.95 15.10 -20.06
CA ASN A 8 -9.38 13.74 -20.35
C ASN A 8 -8.18 12.78 -20.39
N ARG A 9 -7.59 12.45 -19.23
CA ARG A 9 -6.38 11.63 -19.05
C ARG A 9 -6.67 10.13 -19.02
N CYS A 10 -7.75 9.70 -19.65
CA CYS A 10 -8.11 8.28 -19.74
C CYS A 10 -7.49 7.58 -20.96
N HIS A 11 -6.93 8.35 -21.89
CA HIS A 11 -6.39 7.85 -23.16
C HIS A 11 -5.05 8.50 -23.50
N GLN A 12 -3.99 8.17 -22.77
CA GLN A 12 -2.65 8.29 -23.36
C GLN A 12 -1.75 7.14 -22.87
N ASP A 13 -1.52 6.24 -23.83
CA ASP A 13 -0.32 5.42 -24.06
C ASP A 13 -0.09 4.16 -23.21
N ALA A 14 -0.35 3.02 -23.85
CA ALA A 14 -0.05 1.64 -23.42
C ALA A 14 1.46 1.31 -23.33
N GLU A 15 2.32 2.32 -23.16
CA GLU A 15 3.74 2.16 -22.78
C GLU A 15 3.96 2.50 -21.29
N ASP A 16 2.89 2.48 -20.50
CA ASP A 16 2.90 2.65 -19.05
C ASP A 16 3.61 1.44 -18.42
N ARG A 17 4.92 1.58 -18.15
CA ARG A 17 5.65 0.64 -17.29
C ARG A 17 4.83 0.47 -16.02
N ALA A 18 4.33 -0.74 -15.77
CA ALA A 18 3.41 -1.03 -14.66
C ALA A 18 3.81 -0.28 -13.37
N ARG A 19 3.10 0.83 -13.09
CA ARG A 19 3.35 1.68 -11.91
C ARG A 19 3.03 0.95 -10.61
N PHE A 20 2.26 -0.13 -10.72
CA PHE A 20 1.89 -0.99 -9.63
C PHE A 20 2.28 -2.43 -9.96
N LEU A 21 3.20 -2.97 -9.16
CA LEU A 21 3.76 -4.29 -9.34
C LEU A 21 3.06 -5.29 -8.43
N LEU A 22 2.49 -6.34 -9.04
CA LEU A 22 2.08 -7.55 -8.34
C LEU A 22 3.29 -8.47 -8.14
N LEU A 23 3.63 -8.77 -6.88
CA LEU A 23 4.82 -9.58 -6.58
C LEU A 23 4.53 -11.08 -6.62
N HIS A 24 3.31 -11.49 -6.27
CA HIS A 24 2.85 -12.87 -6.27
C HIS A 24 1.35 -12.93 -6.64
N PRO A 25 0.86 -13.96 -7.36
CA PRO A 25 -0.55 -14.05 -7.77
C PRO A 25 -1.55 -13.99 -6.61
N ASP A 26 -1.16 -14.51 -5.44
CA ASP A 26 -1.98 -14.51 -4.22
C ASP A 26 -1.94 -13.18 -3.45
N ASP A 27 -1.12 -12.21 -3.86
CA ASP A 27 -1.05 -10.93 -3.18
C ASP A 27 -2.34 -10.14 -3.39
N ASN A 28 -2.81 -9.52 -2.30
CA ASN A 28 -3.97 -8.63 -2.29
C ASN A 28 -3.57 -7.14 -2.17
N ILE A 29 -2.29 -6.86 -2.38
CA ILE A 29 -1.71 -5.51 -2.49
C ILE A 29 -0.77 -5.45 -3.70
N LEU A 30 -0.53 -4.22 -4.16
CA LEU A 30 0.45 -3.93 -5.21
C LEU A 30 1.51 -2.96 -4.69
N ILE A 31 2.72 -3.02 -5.23
CA ILE A 31 3.80 -2.10 -4.88
C ILE A 31 3.92 -0.99 -5.93
N CYS A 32 3.85 0.25 -5.47
CA CYS A 32 4.08 1.43 -6.28
C CYS A 32 5.55 1.47 -6.76
N THR A 33 5.81 1.38 -8.06
CA THR A 33 7.15 1.42 -8.68
C THR A 33 7.51 2.79 -9.24
N GLN A 34 6.54 3.71 -9.28
CA GLN A 34 6.68 5.11 -9.67
C GLN A 34 5.62 5.92 -8.92
N SER A 35 5.98 7.06 -8.32
CA SER A 35 5.01 7.87 -7.57
C SER A 35 3.81 8.27 -8.45
N ALA A 36 2.61 8.21 -7.88
CA ALA A 36 1.34 8.52 -8.54
C ALA A 36 0.56 9.57 -7.74
N GLN A 37 -0.21 10.42 -8.42
CA GLN A 37 -0.93 11.53 -7.80
C GLN A 37 -2.40 11.21 -7.52
N ALA A 38 -2.99 11.89 -6.54
CA ALA A 38 -4.43 11.85 -6.32
C ALA A 38 -5.21 12.26 -7.58
N GLY A 39 -6.27 11.53 -7.90
CA GLY A 39 -7.09 11.73 -9.10
C GLY A 39 -6.51 11.12 -10.38
N GLU A 40 -5.28 10.60 -10.34
CA GLU A 40 -4.71 9.83 -11.44
C GLU A 40 -5.49 8.51 -11.62
N CYS A 41 -5.77 8.15 -12.87
CA CYS A 41 -6.41 6.89 -13.23
C CYS A 41 -5.35 5.86 -13.59
N VAL A 42 -5.35 4.73 -12.90
CA VAL A 42 -4.32 3.69 -13.02
C VAL A 42 -4.99 2.34 -13.31
N ASP A 43 -4.34 1.52 -14.13
CA ASP A 43 -4.83 0.16 -14.42
C ASP A 43 -4.44 -0.81 -13.29
N LEU A 44 -5.44 -1.37 -12.61
CA LEU A 44 -5.29 -2.39 -11.59
C LEU A 44 -6.02 -3.66 -12.06
N ASP A 45 -5.26 -4.63 -12.58
CA ASP A 45 -5.78 -5.89 -13.15
C ASP A 45 -6.80 -5.66 -14.29
N GLY A 46 -6.56 -4.71 -15.19
CA GLY A 46 -7.48 -4.40 -16.31
C GLY A 46 -8.67 -3.53 -15.93
N MET A 47 -8.73 -3.04 -14.67
CA MET A 47 -9.72 -2.07 -14.22
C MET A 47 -9.07 -0.72 -13.98
N LEU A 48 -9.64 0.32 -14.60
CA LEU A 48 -9.18 1.68 -14.39
C LEU A 48 -9.72 2.22 -13.06
N VAL A 49 -8.81 2.56 -12.14
CA VAL A 49 -9.13 3.06 -10.79
C VAL A 49 -8.55 4.44 -10.60
N ALA A 50 -9.36 5.38 -10.12
CA ALA A 50 -8.89 6.71 -9.72
C ALA A 50 -8.31 6.66 -8.29
N LEU A 51 -7.08 7.13 -8.12
CA LEU A 51 -6.43 7.19 -6.80
C LEU A 51 -7.06 8.29 -5.93
N GLY A 52 -7.32 7.97 -4.66
CA GLY A 52 -7.88 8.92 -3.69
C GLY A 52 -6.85 9.83 -3.03
N GLU A 53 -5.57 9.46 -3.08
CA GLU A 53 -4.45 10.18 -2.46
C GLU A 53 -3.15 9.97 -3.26
N ASP A 54 -2.14 10.77 -2.97
CA ASP A 54 -0.79 10.60 -3.54
C ASP A 54 -0.14 9.33 -3.00
N ILE A 55 0.43 8.52 -3.90
CA ILE A 55 1.12 7.28 -3.57
C ILE A 55 2.60 7.41 -3.91
N ALA A 56 3.46 7.40 -2.90
CA ALA A 56 4.90 7.47 -3.11
C ALA A 56 5.49 6.14 -3.62
N LEU A 57 6.64 6.23 -4.30
CA LEU A 57 7.47 5.08 -4.66
C LEU A 57 7.68 4.11 -3.47
N GLY A 58 7.48 2.82 -3.71
CA GLY A 58 7.65 1.73 -2.75
C GLY A 58 6.47 1.51 -1.80
N HIS A 59 5.47 2.38 -1.83
CA HIS A 59 4.28 2.23 -0.99
C HIS A 59 3.34 1.15 -1.55
N LYS A 60 2.42 0.67 -0.70
CA LYS A 60 1.48 -0.39 -1.04
C LYS A 60 0.12 0.21 -1.33
N ILE A 61 -0.59 -0.31 -2.32
CA ILE A 61 -2.01 -0.03 -2.52
C ILE A 61 -2.83 -1.31 -2.45
N ALA A 62 -4.11 -1.20 -2.14
CA ALA A 62 -5.04 -2.32 -2.15
C ALA A 62 -5.27 -2.80 -3.59
N ARG A 63 -5.02 -4.09 -3.85
CA ARG A 63 -5.33 -4.69 -5.15
C ARG A 63 -6.83 -4.94 -5.33
N ILE A 64 -7.51 -5.20 -4.23
CA ILE A 64 -8.96 -5.47 -4.12
C ILE A 64 -9.54 -4.68 -2.96
N ASP A 65 -10.86 -4.69 -2.81
CA ASP A 65 -11.49 -4.19 -1.58
C ASP A 65 -11.10 -5.05 -0.37
N LEU A 66 -10.64 -4.40 0.69
CA LEU A 66 -10.19 -5.00 1.94
C LEU A 66 -11.03 -4.50 3.10
N ARG A 67 -11.41 -5.41 4.00
CA ARG A 67 -12.16 -5.14 5.22
C ARG A 67 -11.22 -5.05 6.42
N ALA A 68 -11.66 -4.42 7.50
CA ALA A 68 -10.96 -4.51 8.76
C ALA A 68 -10.92 -5.99 9.22
N GLY A 69 -9.75 -6.45 9.67
CA GLY A 69 -9.51 -7.85 10.02
C GLY A 69 -8.94 -8.71 8.90
N ASP A 70 -8.98 -8.26 7.64
CA ASP A 70 -8.39 -9.01 6.52
C ASP A 70 -6.86 -9.08 6.64
N LYS A 71 -6.29 -10.23 6.26
CA LYS A 71 -4.83 -10.40 6.17
C LYS A 71 -4.30 -9.72 4.91
N ILE A 72 -3.20 -8.99 5.04
CA ILE A 72 -2.44 -8.49 3.90
C ILE A 72 -1.39 -9.51 3.51
N LEU A 73 -1.41 -9.90 2.25
CA LEU A 73 -0.47 -10.86 1.67
C LEU A 73 0.54 -10.13 0.78
N ARG A 74 1.82 -10.39 1.01
CA ARG A 74 2.93 -9.95 0.15
C ARG A 74 3.86 -11.12 -0.08
N TYR A 75 4.22 -11.39 -1.34
CA TYR A 75 4.93 -12.62 -1.73
C TYR A 75 4.16 -13.90 -1.33
N GLY A 76 2.82 -13.86 -1.32
CA GLY A 76 1.95 -14.96 -0.88
C GLY A 76 1.94 -15.20 0.63
N LEU A 77 2.61 -14.36 1.43
CA LEU A 77 2.72 -14.53 2.88
C LEU A 77 1.99 -13.42 3.65
N PRO A 78 1.34 -13.75 4.78
CA PRO A 78 0.70 -12.75 5.62
C PRO A 78 1.74 -11.84 6.28
N ILE A 79 1.63 -10.54 6.03
CA ILE A 79 2.53 -9.51 6.59
C ILE A 79 1.86 -8.66 7.68
N GLY A 80 0.54 -8.76 7.80
CA GLY A 80 -0.23 -7.92 8.71
C GLY A 80 -1.72 -8.11 8.58
N THR A 81 -2.45 -7.38 9.41
CA THR A 81 -3.90 -7.37 9.47
C THR A 81 -4.43 -5.94 9.30
N MET A 82 -5.42 -5.76 8.43
CA MET A 82 -6.07 -4.47 8.25
C MET A 82 -6.77 -4.02 9.53
N THR A 83 -6.51 -2.78 9.96
CA THR A 83 -7.17 -2.15 11.12
C THR A 83 -8.38 -1.31 10.70
N ARG A 84 -8.46 -0.93 9.43
CA ARG A 84 -9.57 -0.18 8.83
C ARG A 84 -9.82 -0.71 7.41
N PRO A 85 -11.05 -0.63 6.87
CA PRO A 85 -11.31 -1.02 5.50
C PRO A 85 -10.56 -0.12 4.50
N ALA A 86 -10.24 -0.66 3.33
CA ALA A 86 -9.60 0.03 2.22
C ALA A 86 -10.26 -0.41 0.92
N ARG A 87 -10.65 0.54 0.07
CA ARG A 87 -11.12 0.22 -1.29
C ARG A 87 -9.94 -0.12 -2.19
N GLN A 88 -10.18 -0.82 -3.29
CA GLN A 88 -9.19 -1.01 -4.35
C GLN A 88 -8.53 0.33 -4.71
N GLY A 89 -7.20 0.33 -4.85
CA GLY A 89 -6.38 1.53 -5.11
C GLY A 89 -6.00 2.35 -3.88
N ALA A 90 -6.63 2.13 -2.72
CA ALA A 90 -6.32 2.90 -1.51
C ALA A 90 -4.95 2.51 -0.92
N HIS A 91 -4.27 3.49 -0.31
CA HIS A 91 -2.96 3.34 0.28
C HIS A 91 -2.99 2.39 1.50
N ILE A 92 -2.08 1.41 1.54
CA ILE A 92 -1.93 0.44 2.64
C ILE A 92 -0.64 0.74 3.43
N HIS A 93 -0.79 1.26 4.64
CA HIS A 93 0.31 1.64 5.52
C HIS A 93 -0.08 1.50 7.00
N LEU A 94 0.82 1.81 7.93
CA LEU A 94 0.62 1.70 9.38
C LEU A 94 -0.68 2.35 9.92
N HIS A 95 -1.27 3.32 9.20
CA HIS A 95 -2.53 3.95 9.62
C HIS A 95 -3.75 3.04 9.45
N ASN A 96 -3.71 2.05 8.54
CA ASN A 96 -4.77 1.09 8.27
C ASN A 96 -4.30 -0.38 8.25
N LEU A 97 -3.02 -0.63 8.52
CA LEU A 97 -2.39 -1.94 8.61
C LEU A 97 -1.63 -2.08 9.92
N LYS A 98 -1.92 -3.12 10.69
CA LYS A 98 -1.06 -3.59 11.78
C LYS A 98 -0.13 -4.66 11.23
N SER A 99 1.19 -4.45 11.32
CA SER A 99 2.18 -5.45 10.93
C SER A 99 2.14 -6.65 11.89
N ASP A 100 2.18 -7.86 11.34
CA ASP A 100 2.21 -9.12 12.11
C ASP A 100 3.65 -9.66 12.29
N TYR A 101 4.65 -8.97 11.73
CA TYR A 101 6.05 -9.26 12.04
C TYR A 101 6.37 -8.85 13.49
N LEU A 102 7.13 -9.71 14.18
CA LEU A 102 7.57 -9.62 15.58
C LEU A 102 7.77 -8.17 16.07
N PRO A 103 7.44 -7.84 17.33
CA PRO A 103 7.82 -6.56 17.90
C PRO A 103 9.34 -6.40 17.73
N ALA A 104 9.77 -5.26 17.18
CA ALA A 104 11.18 -4.91 17.16
C ALA A 104 11.70 -5.11 18.58
N HIS A 105 12.72 -5.95 18.75
CA HIS A 105 13.30 -6.19 20.06
C HIS A 105 13.75 -4.84 20.63
N ASP A 106 13.00 -4.29 21.57
CA ASP A 106 13.54 -3.30 22.48
C ASP A 106 14.70 -4.01 23.18
N ARG A 107 15.93 -3.56 22.89
CA ARG A 107 17.04 -3.85 23.79
C ARG A 107 16.65 -3.22 25.12
N VAL A 108 16.05 -4.00 26.00
CA VAL A 108 16.01 -3.67 27.42
C VAL A 108 17.47 -3.58 27.83
N ALA A 109 17.99 -2.36 27.91
CA ALA A 109 19.20 -2.09 28.65
C ALA A 109 18.88 -2.48 30.10
N SER A 110 19.14 -3.74 30.45
CA SER A 110 19.06 -4.20 31.82
C SER A 110 20.18 -3.51 32.59
N GLY A 111 19.89 -2.32 33.10
CA GLY A 111 20.52 -1.82 34.30
C GLY A 111 20.21 -2.80 35.42
N GLY A 112 21.26 -3.48 35.90
CA GLY A 112 21.20 -4.38 37.03
C GLY A 112 22.39 -4.13 37.95
N VAL A 113 22.21 -3.20 38.88
CA VAL A 113 22.97 -3.11 40.13
C VAL A 113 22.44 -4.18 41.09
N GLY A 114 23.32 -4.91 41.76
CA GLY A 114 22.93 -5.84 42.84
C GLY A 114 24.05 -6.82 43.18
N GLY A 115 24.63 -6.67 44.38
CA GLY A 115 25.86 -7.34 44.82
C GLY A 115 25.69 -8.63 45.63
N GLY A 116 26.85 -9.18 45.97
CA GLY A 116 27.13 -10.07 47.11
C GLY A 116 27.29 -11.57 46.78
N PRO A 117 27.93 -12.36 47.67
CA PRO A 117 28.61 -11.98 48.93
C PRO A 117 30.12 -11.71 48.79
#